data_AF-A0A2U3KXJ0-F1
#
_entry.id   AF-A0A2U3KXJ0-F1
#
_cell.length_a   1.000
_cell.length_b   1.000
_cell.length_c   1.000
_cell.angle_alpha   90.00
_cell.angle_beta   90.00
_cell.angle_gamma   90.00
#
_symmetry.space_group_name_H-M   'P 1'
#
loop_
_entity.id
_entity.type
_entity.pdbx_description
1 polymer ?
#
loop_
_entity_poly.entity_id
_entity_poly.type
_entity_poly.pdbx_seq_one_letter_code
_entity_poly.pdbx_strand_id
1 'polypeptide(L)'
;MSSAQTKMALTVLQWVLGIVILAEAVQFVLPGAAHDFARTHVPGIVRLIMGWGEIIGCILLLIPPTAIRGAWVLVAVFTLAIVIHLLHGMYGVGNLVIYTAAAFAIATGKGS
;
A
#
# COMPACT_ATOMS: atom_id res chain seq x y z
N MET A 1 15.75 -5.04 -21.84
CA MET A 1 14.93 -6.17 -21.37
C MET A 1 13.89 -6.47 -22.44
N SER A 2 13.52 -7.73 -22.65
CA SER A 2 12.42 -8.07 -23.55
C SER A 2 11.08 -7.71 -22.91
N SER A 3 10.05 -7.46 -23.73
CA SER A 3 8.69 -7.18 -23.24
C SER A 3 8.14 -8.28 -22.34
N ALA A 4 8.49 -9.54 -22.62
CA ALA A 4 8.15 -10.69 -21.80
C ALA A 4 8.78 -10.64 -20.40
N GLN A 5 10.06 -10.25 -20.31
CA GLN A 5 10.76 -10.09 -19.03
C GLN A 5 10.13 -8.98 -18.18
N THR A 6 9.77 -7.85 -18.79
CA THR A 6 9.10 -6.74 -18.09
C THR A 6 7.73 -7.17 -17.55
N LYS A 7 6.90 -7.86 -18.35
CA LYS A 7 5.59 -8.36 -17.92
C LYS A 7 5.71 -9.35 -16.76
N MET A 8 6.70 -10.25 -16.82
CA MET A 8 6.97 -11.18 -15.74
C MET A 8 7.40 -10.45 -14.47
N ALA A 9 8.34 -9.51 -14.56
CA ALA A 9 8.81 -8.72 -13.43
C ALA A 9 7.67 -7.93 -12.75
N LEU A 10 6.82 -7.27 -13.54
CA LEU A 10 5.66 -6.53 -13.01
C LEU A 10 4.62 -7.46 -12.37
N THR A 11 4.47 -8.69 -12.87
CA THR A 11 3.57 -9.67 -12.29
C THR A 11 4.10 -10.18 -10.95
N VAL A 12 5.41 -10.48 -10.87
CA VAL A 12 6.05 -10.84 -9.60
C VAL A 12 5.94 -9.69 -8.60
N LEU A 13 6.22 -8.45 -9.02
CA LEU A 13 6.09 -7.26 -8.19
C LEU A 13 4.66 -7.08 -7.66
N GLN A 14 3.65 -7.26 -8.52
CA GLN A 14 2.24 -7.21 -8.13
C GLN A 14 1.92 -8.22 -7.02
N TRP A 15 2.33 -9.47 -7.17
CA TRP A 15 2.07 -10.51 -6.18
C TRP A 15 2.79 -10.24 -4.86
N VAL A 16 4.08 -9.91 -4.93
CA VAL A 16 4.89 -9.63 -3.73
C VAL A 16 4.32 -8.43 -2.99
N LEU A 17 4.09 -7.31 -3.67
CA LEU A 17 3.53 -6.11 -3.06
C LEU A 17 2.14 -6.39 -2.46
N GLY A 18 1.24 -7.02 -3.24
CA GLY A 18 -0.11 -7.29 -2.78
C GLY A 18 -0.16 -8.19 -1.54
N ILE A 19 0.66 -9.24 -1.47
CA ILE A 19 0.69 -10.15 -0.32
C ILE A 19 1.30 -9.47 0.92
N VAL A 20 2.46 -8.82 0.76
CA VAL A 20 3.17 -8.17 1.87
C VAL A 20 2.29 -7.08 2.50
N ILE A 21 1.74 -6.20 1.67
CA ILE A 21 0.90 -5.10 2.18
C ILE A 21 -0.42 -5.64 2.74
N LEU A 22 -1.02 -6.67 2.16
CA LEU A 22 -2.24 -7.25 2.74
C LEU A 22 -1.97 -7.79 4.14
N ALA A 23 -0.84 -8.46 4.36
CA ALA A 23 -0.45 -8.94 5.68
C ALA A 23 -0.22 -7.79 6.68
N GLU A 24 0.52 -6.75 6.27
CA GLU A 24 0.75 -5.56 7.10
C GLU A 24 -0.58 -4.85 7.44
N ALA A 25 -1.46 -4.65 6.46
CA ALA A 25 -2.72 -3.94 6.64
C ALA A 25 -3.70 -4.70 7.56
N VAL A 26 -3.73 -6.04 7.48
CA VAL A 26 -4.50 -6.87 8.41
C VAL A 26 -3.97 -6.70 9.84
N GLN A 27 -2.64 -6.76 10.04
CA GLN A 27 -2.04 -6.53 11.36
C GLN A 27 -2.33 -5.11 11.89
N PHE A 28 -2.36 -4.12 11.00
CA PHE A 28 -2.62 -2.72 11.34
C PHE A 28 -4.06 -2.46 11.78
N VAL A 29 -5.05 -3.14 11.17
CA VAL A 29 -6.47 -3.02 11.55
C VAL A 29 -6.77 -3.76 12.87
N LEU A 30 -5.99 -4.79 13.22
CA LEU A 30 -6.21 -5.56 14.45
C LEU A 30 -6.05 -4.70 15.73
N PRO A 31 -6.71 -5.11 16.84
CA PRO A 31 -6.76 -4.33 18.08
C PRO A 31 -5.39 -4.16 18.75
N GLY A 32 -4.46 -5.09 18.52
CA GLY A 32 -3.11 -5.04 19.09
C GLY A 32 -2.35 -3.76 18.71
N ALA A 33 -2.52 -3.27 17.49
CA ALA A 33 -1.90 -2.03 17.00
C ALA A 33 -2.59 -0.74 17.50
N ALA A 34 -3.76 -0.84 18.17
CA ALA A 34 -4.50 0.33 18.63
C ALA A 34 -3.84 1.01 19.83
N HIS A 35 -3.11 0.25 20.65
CA HIS A 35 -2.44 0.78 21.85
C HIS A 35 -1.30 1.75 21.52
N ASP A 36 -0.53 1.47 20.47
CA ASP A 36 0.55 2.35 20.03
C ASP A 36 0.01 3.59 19.30
N PHE A 37 -1.08 3.42 18.54
CA PHE A 37 -1.75 4.52 17.84
C PHE A 37 -2.49 5.49 18.78
N ALA A 38 -2.97 5.02 19.94
CA ALA A 38 -3.57 5.89 20.94
C ALA A 38 -2.60 6.95 21.48
N ARG A 39 -1.28 6.72 21.36
CA ARG A 39 -0.23 7.66 21.79
C ARG A 39 0.10 8.74 20.76
N THR A 40 -0.36 8.61 19.51
CA THR A 40 0.01 9.54 18.42
C THR A 40 -0.98 10.69 18.24
N HIS A 41 -2.01 10.80 19.11
CA HIS A 41 -3.13 11.75 18.99
C HIS A 41 -3.95 11.65 17.69
N VAL A 42 -3.67 10.66 16.84
CA VAL A 42 -4.42 10.44 15.60
C VAL A 42 -5.74 9.74 15.92
N PRO A 43 -6.90 10.24 15.44
CA PRO A 43 -8.18 9.57 15.64
C PRO A 43 -8.13 8.13 15.11
N GLY A 44 -8.61 7.17 15.90
CA GLY A 44 -8.62 5.74 15.51
C GLY A 44 -9.40 5.47 14.21
N ILE A 45 -10.32 6.36 13.81
CA ILE A 45 -11.02 6.29 12.53
C ILE A 45 -10.08 6.48 11.34
N VAL A 46 -9.05 7.35 11.45
CA VAL A 46 -8.05 7.56 10.38
C VAL A 46 -7.24 6.28 10.19
N ARG A 47 -6.84 5.64 11.30
CA ARG A 47 -6.18 4.33 11.29
C ARG A 47 -7.01 3.29 10.55
N LEU A 48 -8.30 3.21 10.86
CA LEU A 48 -9.22 2.25 10.23
C LEU A 48 -9.40 2.55 8.73
N ILE A 49 -9.61 3.81 8.34
CA ILE A 49 -9.75 4.19 6.93
C ILE A 49 -8.49 3.83 6.14
N MET A 50 -7.30 4.11 6.69
CA MET A 50 -6.05 3.74 6.02
C MET A 50 -5.89 2.22 5.90
N GLY A 51 -6.06 1.48 7.00
CA GLY A 51 -5.92 0.02 6.98
C GLY A 51 -6.91 -0.68 6.06
N TRP A 52 -8.18 -0.26 6.07
CA TRP A 52 -9.17 -0.77 5.12
C TRP A 52 -8.89 -0.35 3.68
N GLY A 53 -8.40 0.87 3.46
CA GLY A 53 -7.96 1.35 2.14
C GLY A 53 -6.84 0.49 1.57
N GLU A 54 -5.85 0.14 2.40
CA GLU A 54 -4.75 -0.76 2.02
C GLU A 54 -5.26 -2.18 1.72
N ILE A 55 -6.14 -2.74 2.56
CA ILE A 55 -6.75 -4.06 2.32
C ILE A 55 -7.50 -4.09 0.98
N ILE A 56 -8.36 -3.10 0.73
CA ILE A 56 -9.13 -3.02 -0.52
C ILE A 56 -8.18 -2.84 -1.72
N GLY A 57 -7.19 -1.96 -1.59
CA GLY A 57 -6.17 -1.74 -2.61
C GLY A 57 -5.42 -3.02 -2.96
N CYS A 58 -5.04 -3.81 -1.96
CA CYS A 58 -4.36 -5.10 -2.12
C CYS A 58 -5.25 -6.16 -2.77
N ILE A 59 -6.50 -6.29 -2.34
CA ILE A 59 -7.45 -7.24 -2.95
C ILE A 59 -7.62 -6.92 -4.44
N LEU A 60 -7.83 -5.65 -4.77
CA LEU A 60 -7.91 -5.20 -6.16
C LEU A 60 -6.60 -5.41 -6.91
N LEU A 61 -5.46 -5.20 -6.26
CA LEU A 61 -4.13 -5.39 -6.85
C LEU A 61 -3.88 -6.87 -7.19
N LEU A 62 -4.25 -7.80 -6.32
CA LEU A 62 -4.00 -9.23 -6.47
C LEU A 62 -4.88 -9.87 -7.55
N ILE A 63 -6.07 -9.32 -7.79
CA ILE A 63 -6.98 -9.77 -8.85
C ILE A 63 -6.51 -9.18 -10.20
N PRO A 64 -6.03 -10.01 -11.16
CA PRO A 64 -5.41 -9.52 -12.40
C PRO A 64 -6.21 -8.47 -13.19
N PRO A 65 -7.54 -8.61 -13.42
CA PRO A 65 -8.31 -7.62 -14.18
C PRO A 65 -8.45 -6.27 -13.47
N THR A 66 -8.26 -6.21 -12.15
CA THR A 66 -8.36 -4.98 -11.36
C THR A 66 -7.00 -4.45 -10.89
N ALA A 67 -5.90 -5.10 -11.26
CA ALA A 67 -4.57 -4.83 -10.72
C ALA A 67 -4.15 -3.35 -10.85
N ILE A 68 -4.42 -2.72 -11.99
CA ILE A 68 -4.10 -1.30 -12.23
C ILE A 68 -4.89 -0.39 -11.28
N ARG A 69 -6.18 -0.70 -11.05
CA ARG A 69 -7.03 0.08 -10.13
C ARG A 69 -6.55 -0.09 -8.69
N GLY A 70 -6.25 -1.32 -8.28
CA GLY A 70 -5.68 -1.60 -6.96
C GLY A 70 -4.36 -0.87 -6.73
N ALA A 71 -3.49 -0.85 -7.73
CA ALA A 71 -2.22 -0.13 -7.69
C ALA A 71 -2.42 1.39 -7.48
N TRP A 72 -3.35 2.02 -8.22
CA TRP A 72 -3.67 3.44 -8.02
C TRP A 72 -4.28 3.74 -6.66
N VAL A 73 -5.15 2.87 -6.15
CA VAL A 73 -5.69 2.98 -4.78
C VAL A 73 -4.55 2.95 -3.77
N LEU A 74 -3.62 1.99 -3.88
CA LEU A 74 -2.47 1.88 -2.99
C LEU A 74 -1.54 3.10 -3.07
N VAL A 75 -1.29 3.65 -4.26
CA VAL A 75 -0.54 4.90 -4.42
C VAL A 75 -1.19 6.04 -3.63
N ALA A 76 -2.52 6.21 -3.77
CA ALA A 76 -3.24 7.26 -3.06
C ALA A 76 -3.18 7.07 -1.53
N VAL A 77 -3.42 5.85 -1.06
CA VAL A 77 -3.44 5.53 0.37
C VAL A 77 -2.06 5.68 1.01
N PHE A 78 -1.00 5.14 0.39
CA PHE A 78 0.36 5.28 0.93
C PHE A 78 0.86 6.72 0.89
N THR A 79 0.52 7.49 -0.15
CA THR A 79 0.87 8.92 -0.20
C THR A 79 0.22 9.67 0.95
N LEU A 80 -1.07 9.40 1.21
CA LEU A 80 -1.76 9.97 2.38
C LEU A 80 -1.11 9.52 3.70
N ALA A 81 -0.75 8.24 3.83
CA ALA A 81 -0.07 7.71 5.00
C ALA A 81 1.27 8.41 5.24
N ILE A 82 2.08 8.64 4.20
CA ILE A 82 3.34 9.39 4.27
C ILE A 82 3.09 10.79 4.80
N VAL A 83 2.13 11.52 4.23
CA VAL A 83 1.79 12.88 4.66
C VAL A 83 1.39 12.90 6.14
N ILE A 84 0.53 11.97 6.57
CA ILE A 84 0.13 11.85 7.97
C ILE A 84 1.35 11.59 8.85
N HIS A 85 2.22 10.65 8.49
CA HIS A 85 3.42 10.36 9.28
C HIS A 85 4.33 11.58 9.45
N LEU A 86 4.58 12.31 8.36
CA LEU A 86 5.41 13.52 8.37
C LEU A 86 4.79 14.64 9.22
N LEU A 87 3.47 14.86 9.13
CA LEU A 87 2.77 15.86 9.93
C LEU A 87 2.82 15.58 11.44
N HIS A 88 3.00 14.32 11.84
CA HIS A 88 3.13 13.90 13.24
C HIS A 88 4.60 13.72 13.67
N GLY A 89 5.58 14.13 12.86
CA GLY A 89 7.01 14.04 13.18
C GLY A 89 7.60 12.62 13.09
N MET A 90 6.88 11.68 12.47
CA MET A 90 7.32 10.30 12.26
C MET A 90 8.04 10.17 10.92
N TYR A 91 9.36 10.36 10.89
CA TYR A 91 10.15 10.36 9.65
C TYR A 91 10.53 8.97 9.12
N GLY A 92 10.18 7.90 9.84
CA GLY A 92 10.44 6.50 9.46
C GLY A 92 9.55 5.99 8.31
N VAL A 93 9.35 6.77 7.25
CA VAL A 93 8.42 6.47 6.14
C VAL A 93 9.07 5.76 4.95
N GLY A 94 10.33 5.32 5.06
CA GLY A 94 11.09 4.74 3.95
C GLY A 94 10.38 3.57 3.26
N ASN A 95 9.80 2.64 4.03
CA ASN A 95 9.05 1.51 3.48
C ASN A 95 7.81 1.98 2.70
N LEU A 96 7.05 2.94 3.22
CA LEU A 96 5.88 3.51 2.53
C LEU A 96 6.27 4.12 1.19
N VAL A 97 7.42 4.81 1.11
CA VAL A 97 7.91 5.38 -0.15
C VAL A 97 8.24 4.27 -1.16
N ILE A 98 8.92 3.21 -0.73
CA ILE A 98 9.24 2.06 -1.58
C ILE A 98 7.97 1.37 -2.08
N TYR A 99 7.00 1.15 -1.20
CA TYR A 99 5.72 0.52 -1.54
C TYR A 99 4.89 1.39 -2.50
N THR A 100 4.91 2.72 -2.31
CA THR A 100 4.28 3.68 -3.23
C THR A 100 4.93 3.62 -4.60
N ALA A 101 6.27 3.60 -4.67
CA ALA A 101 6.98 3.50 -5.94
C ALA A 101 6.71 2.17 -6.66
N ALA A 102 6.65 1.06 -5.93
CA ALA A 102 6.30 -0.25 -6.48
C ALA A 102 4.86 -0.27 -7.04
N ALA A 103 3.89 0.26 -6.29
CA ALA A 103 2.51 0.39 -6.74
C ALA A 103 2.43 1.26 -8.01
N PHE A 104 3.13 2.39 -8.04
CA PHE A 104 3.18 3.27 -9.19
C PHE A 104 3.81 2.59 -10.43
N ALA A 105 4.88 1.82 -10.25
CA ALA A 105 5.49 1.05 -11.33
C ALA A 105 4.54 -0.01 -11.91
N ILE A 106 3.74 -0.68 -11.06
CA ILE A 106 2.70 -1.60 -11.53
C ILE A 106 1.60 -0.85 -12.29
N ALA A 107 1.12 0.27 -11.74
CA ALA A 107 0.04 1.07 -12.32
C ALA A 107 0.39 1.59 -13.72
N THR A 108 1.63 2.07 -13.90
CA THR A 108 2.10 2.64 -15.16
C THR A 108 2.62 1.56 -16.12
N GLY A 109 3.28 0.52 -15.63
CA GLY A 109 3.89 -0.51 -16.47
C GLY A 109 2.94 -1.61 -16.97
N LYS A 110 1.79 -1.84 -16.32
CA LYS A 110 0.78 -2.81 -16.80
C LYS A 110 -0.25 -2.21 -17.75
N GLY A 111 -0.38 -0.89 -17.77
CA GLY A 111 -1.28 -0.17 -18.69
C GLY A 111 -0.68 0.09 -20.08
N SER A 112 0.64 -0.10 -20.23
CA SER A 112 1.43 0.05 -21.46
C SER A 112 1.64 -1.29 -22.19
#